data_AF-A0A7V2LQ76-F1
#
_entry.id   AF-A0A7V2LQ76-F1
#
_cell.length_a   1.000
_cell.length_b   1.000
_cell.length_c   1.000
_cell.angle_alpha   90.00
_cell.angle_beta   90.00
_cell.angle_gamma   90.00
#
_symmetry.space_group_name_H-M   'P 1'
#
loop_
_entity.id
_entity.type
_entity.pdbx_description
1 polymer ?
#
loop_
_entity_poly.entity_id
_entity_poly.type
_entity_poly.pdbx_seq_one_letter_code
_entity_poly.pdbx_strand_id
1 'polypeptide(L)'
;MKKAHALALIAALLLISIAVSGCDSAEGFSIYLTKDNTPPYEMPALSQIELAEQPIISIDDIVSYHQETHEIELTSDAYQRLMALDITTSGMAFVACVDGQPIYWGAFWARFSSQVFDGIIIMVPLF
;
A
#
# COMPACT_ATOMS: atom_id res chain seq x y z
N MET A 1 -34.95 12.66 -29.64
CA MET A 1 -34.67 11.28 -29.17
C MET A 1 -33.18 10.92 -29.15
N LYS A 2 -32.32 11.39 -30.08
CA LYS A 2 -30.86 11.06 -30.08
C LYS A 2 -30.04 11.66 -28.92
N LYS A 3 -30.39 12.86 -28.44
CA LYS A 3 -29.66 13.55 -27.35
C LYS A 3 -29.83 12.89 -25.97
N ALA A 4 -31.00 12.28 -25.71
CA ALA A 4 -31.28 11.60 -24.45
C ALA A 4 -30.46 10.31 -24.29
N HIS A 5 -30.22 9.58 -25.38
CA HIS A 5 -29.36 8.40 -25.37
C HIS A 5 -27.87 8.74 -25.26
N ALA A 6 -27.43 9.85 -25.88
CA ALA A 6 -26.06 10.33 -25.73
C ALA A 6 -25.75 10.78 -24.29
N LEU A 7 -26.70 11.47 -23.63
CA LEU A 7 -26.55 11.90 -22.24
C LEU A 7 -26.56 10.71 -21.27
N ALA A 8 -27.41 9.70 -21.54
CA ALA A 8 -27.46 8.46 -20.76
C ALA A 8 -26.19 7.61 -20.91
N LEU A 9 -25.58 7.56 -22.10
CA LEU A 9 -24.30 6.86 -22.30
C LEU A 9 -23.15 7.58 -21.59
N ILE A 10 -23.10 8.91 -21.62
CA ILE A 10 -22.06 9.69 -20.92
C ILE A 10 -22.18 9.52 -19.40
N ALA A 11 -23.41 9.50 -18.86
CA ALA A 11 -23.65 9.23 -17.45
C ALA A 11 -23.29 7.80 -17.05
N ALA A 12 -23.55 6.80 -17.90
CA ALA A 12 -23.15 5.42 -17.68
C ALA A 12 -21.62 5.22 -17.75
N LEU A 13 -20.92 5.95 -18.62
CA LEU A 13 -19.45 5.95 -18.70
C LEU A 13 -18.80 6.63 -17.48
N LEU A 14 -19.42 7.66 -16.92
CA LEU A 14 -18.98 8.33 -15.68
C LEU A 14 -19.21 7.48 -14.42
N LEU A 15 -20.22 6.61 -14.41
CA LEU A 15 -20.49 5.70 -13.29
C LEU A 15 -19.54 4.49 -13.23
N ILE A 16 -18.85 4.16 -14.33
CA ILE A 16 -17.93 3.01 -14.42
C ILE A 16 -16.50 3.37 -13.97
N SER A 17 -16.18 4.65 -13.76
CA SER A 17 -14.81 5.12 -13.46
C SER A 17 -14.39 5.06 -11.98
N ILE A 18 -15.22 4.52 -11.08
CA ILE A 18 -14.88 4.41 -9.64
C ILE A 18 -14.90 2.94 -9.23
N ALA A 19 -14.09 2.13 -9.89
CA ALA A 19 -13.59 0.89 -9.31
C ALA A 19 -12.15 1.15 -8.87
N VAL A 20 -11.98 2.05 -7.90
CA VAL A 20 -10.75 2.07 -7.11
C VAL A 20 -10.87 0.85 -6.21
N SER A 21 -9.99 -0.13 -6.39
CA SER A 21 -9.75 -1.19 -5.41
C SER A 21 -9.32 -0.51 -4.10
N GLY A 22 -10.31 -0.07 -3.33
CA GLY A 22 -10.09 0.68 -2.10
C GLY A 22 -9.50 -0.22 -1.04
N CYS A 23 -8.74 0.37 -0.13
CA CYS A 23 -8.51 -0.23 1.16
C CYS A 23 -9.84 -0.26 1.90
N ASP A 24 -10.39 -1.45 2.08
CA ASP A 24 -11.65 -1.55 2.80
C ASP A 24 -11.37 -1.43 4.31
N SER A 25 -12.22 -0.67 4.99
CA SER A 25 -12.42 -0.65 6.46
C SER A 25 -11.46 0.12 7.39
N ALA A 26 -10.31 0.65 6.96
CA ALA A 26 -9.43 1.43 7.86
C ALA A 26 -9.65 2.95 7.75
N GLU A 27 -10.14 3.58 8.82
CA GLU A 27 -10.11 5.03 9.00
C GLU A 27 -8.68 5.49 9.32
N GLY A 28 -8.24 6.61 8.74
CA GLY A 28 -6.89 7.13 8.92
C GLY A 28 -5.81 6.42 8.09
N PHE A 29 -4.55 6.55 8.51
CA PHE A 29 -3.41 6.00 7.80
C PHE A 29 -3.29 4.48 7.99
N SER A 30 -2.92 3.80 6.91
CA SER A 30 -2.70 2.35 6.92
C SER A 30 -1.75 1.92 5.81
N ILE A 31 -1.07 0.79 6.02
CA ILE A 31 -0.19 0.13 5.06
C ILE A 31 -0.70 -1.28 4.85
N TYR A 32 -0.90 -1.65 3.59
CA TYR A 32 -1.37 -2.96 3.17
C TYR A 32 -0.31 -3.66 2.32
N LEU A 33 -0.25 -4.98 2.44
CA LEU A 33 0.46 -5.81 1.47
C LEU A 33 -0.39 -5.97 0.21
N THR A 34 0.26 -6.26 -0.91
CA THR A 34 -0.43 -6.75 -2.10
C THR A 34 -0.91 -8.18 -1.85
N LYS A 35 -2.08 -8.54 -2.38
CA LYS A 35 -2.74 -9.82 -2.10
C LYS A 35 -1.87 -11.05 -2.44
N ASP A 36 -1.13 -10.97 -3.53
CA ASP A 36 -0.29 -12.06 -4.03
C ASP A 36 1.22 -11.82 -3.79
N ASN A 37 1.58 -10.91 -2.87
CA ASN A 37 2.97 -10.50 -2.62
C ASN A 37 3.71 -10.09 -3.89
N THR A 38 3.06 -9.27 -4.73
CA THR A 38 3.63 -8.69 -5.95
C THR A 38 5.02 -8.11 -5.65
N PRO A 39 6.07 -8.51 -6.40
CA PRO A 39 7.39 -7.95 -6.23
C PRO A 39 7.42 -6.45 -6.53
N PRO A 40 8.22 -5.64 -5.81
CA PRO A 40 8.28 -4.19 -6.04
C PRO A 40 8.58 -3.76 -7.49
N TYR A 41 9.33 -4.56 -8.25
CA TYR A 41 9.69 -4.24 -9.64
C TYR A 41 8.54 -4.42 -10.63
N GLU A 42 7.47 -5.13 -10.27
CA GLU A 42 6.30 -5.33 -11.13
C GLU A 42 5.23 -4.25 -10.92
N MET A 43 5.28 -3.54 -9.79
CA MET A 43 4.31 -2.52 -9.40
C MET A 43 4.07 -1.44 -10.47
N PRO A 44 5.08 -0.89 -11.17
CA PRO A 44 4.86 0.12 -12.21
C PRO A 44 4.03 -0.36 -13.41
N ALA A 45 3.97 -1.67 -13.65
CA ALA A 45 3.27 -2.26 -14.80
C ALA A 45 1.79 -2.59 -14.49
N LEU A 46 1.37 -2.51 -13.23
CA LEU A 46 0.03 -2.90 -12.81
C LEU A 46 -0.98 -1.78 -13.06
N SER A 47 -2.05 -2.09 -13.80
CA SER A 47 -3.20 -1.20 -13.98
C SER A 47 -4.18 -1.23 -12.81
N GLN A 48 -4.13 -2.30 -12.01
CA GLN A 48 -4.94 -2.51 -10.81
C GLN A 48 -4.11 -3.28 -9.79
N ILE A 49 -4.22 -2.92 -8.52
CA ILE A 49 -3.52 -3.58 -7.43
C ILE A 49 -4.59 -4.17 -6.50
N GLU A 50 -4.53 -5.47 -6.28
CA GLU A 50 -5.33 -6.12 -5.24
C GLU A 50 -4.56 -6.10 -3.92
N LEU A 51 -5.22 -5.65 -2.86
CA LEU A 51 -4.65 -5.54 -1.52
C LEU A 51 -5.06 -6.73 -0.66
N ALA A 52 -4.25 -7.03 0.36
CA ALA A 52 -4.64 -7.96 1.41
C ALA A 52 -5.90 -7.48 2.13
N GLU A 53 -6.65 -8.40 2.75
CA GLU A 53 -7.91 -8.07 3.43
C GLU A 53 -7.72 -7.17 4.66
N GLN A 54 -6.56 -7.23 5.30
CA GLN A 54 -6.23 -6.44 6.49
C GLN A 54 -4.91 -5.70 6.31
N PRO A 55 -4.79 -4.50 6.93
CA PRO A 55 -3.52 -3.76 6.92
C PRO A 55 -2.46 -4.54 7.69
N ILE A 56 -1.21 -4.47 7.23
CA ILE A 56 -0.07 -4.96 8.01
C ILE A 56 0.26 -3.98 9.15
N ILE A 57 0.06 -2.68 8.91
CA ILE A 57 0.21 -1.58 9.87
C ILE A 57 -1.00 -0.64 9.73
N SER A 58 -1.72 -0.39 10.81
CA SER A 58 -2.79 0.61 10.92
C SER A 58 -2.34 1.83 11.71
N ILE A 59 -3.16 2.87 11.79
CA ILE A 59 -2.85 4.05 12.63
C ILE A 59 -2.72 3.69 14.11
N ASP A 60 -3.52 2.73 14.60
CA ASP A 60 -3.49 2.25 15.99
C ASP A 60 -2.20 1.48 16.32
N ASP A 61 -1.48 1.03 15.29
CA ASP A 61 -0.19 0.36 15.42
C ASP A 61 0.99 1.33 15.54
N ILE A 62 0.78 2.63 15.27
CA ILE A 62 1.83 3.65 15.28
C ILE A 62 1.83 4.37 16.63
N VAL A 63 2.92 4.19 17.38
CA VAL A 63 3.14 4.90 18.64
C VAL A 63 3.59 6.33 18.37
N SER A 64 4.53 6.51 17.43
CA SER A 64 5.08 7.81 17.09
C SER A 64 5.72 7.82 15.69
N TYR A 65 5.90 9.02 15.14
CA TYR A 65 6.70 9.23 13.92
C TYR A 65 7.71 10.34 14.16
N HIS A 66 8.99 10.02 13.98
CA HIS A 66 10.10 10.93 14.15
C HIS A 66 10.45 11.56 12.80
N GLN A 67 9.95 12.77 12.56
CA GLN A 67 10.10 13.46 11.26
C GLN A 67 11.56 13.72 10.86
N GLU A 68 12.45 13.96 11.82
CA GLU A 68 13.87 14.26 11.55
C GLU A 68 14.63 13.04 11.01
N THR A 69 14.30 11.84 11.50
CA THR A 69 14.96 10.57 11.13
C THR A 69 14.13 9.73 10.16
N HIS A 70 12.88 10.12 9.91
CA HIS A 70 11.90 9.35 9.15
C HIS A 70 11.64 7.95 9.75
N GLU A 71 11.69 7.84 11.08
CA GLU A 71 11.45 6.59 11.80
C GLU A 71 10.02 6.51 12.31
N ILE A 72 9.41 5.33 12.17
CA ILE A 72 8.08 5.01 12.71
C ILE A 72 8.31 4.09 13.91
N GLU A 73 7.80 4.48 15.07
CA GLU A 73 7.74 3.62 16.24
C GLU A 73 6.43 2.83 16.20
N LEU A 74 6.54 1.50 16.22
CA LEU A 74 5.39 0.60 16.16
C LEU A 74 5.08 0.02 17.54
N THR A 75 3.83 -0.36 17.76
CA THR A 75 3.47 -1.23 18.89
C THR A 75 4.20 -2.57 18.77
N SER A 76 4.41 -3.25 19.91
CA SER A 76 5.06 -4.55 19.93
C SER A 76 4.37 -5.59 19.03
N ASP A 77 3.04 -5.58 18.97
CA ASP A 77 2.27 -6.52 18.16
C ASP A 77 2.45 -6.26 16.67
N ALA A 78 2.43 -4.98 16.26
CA ALA A 78 2.68 -4.60 14.87
C ALA A 78 4.11 -4.89 14.43
N TYR A 79 5.08 -4.63 15.31
CA TYR A 79 6.47 -5.01 15.09
C TYR A 79 6.60 -6.52 14.86
N GLN A 80 5.95 -7.35 15.69
CA GLN A 80 5.99 -8.81 15.53
C GLN A 80 5.37 -9.28 14.23
N ARG A 81 4.23 -8.70 13.82
CA ARG A 81 3.62 -9.00 12.50
C ARG A 81 4.56 -8.64 11.35
N LEU A 82 5.19 -7.47 11.43
CA LEU A 82 6.14 -7.01 10.42
C LEU A 82 7.38 -7.90 10.33
N MET A 83 7.94 -8.33 11.48
CA MET A 83 9.10 -9.21 11.54
C MET A 83 8.82 -10.66 11.15
N ALA A 84 7.55 -11.07 11.14
CA ALA A 84 7.15 -12.38 10.64
C ALA A 84 7.10 -12.45 9.10
N LEU A 85 7.24 -11.33 8.40
CA LEU A 85 7.30 -11.30 6.94
C LEU A 85 8.65 -11.83 6.43
N ASP A 86 8.60 -12.68 5.41
CA ASP A 86 9.80 -13.15 4.69
C ASP A 86 10.27 -12.09 3.67
N ILE A 87 10.86 -11.01 4.18
CA ILE A 87 11.35 -9.90 3.35
C ILE A 87 12.74 -10.28 2.80
N THR A 88 12.77 -10.61 1.52
CA THR A 88 14.00 -10.92 0.80
C THR A 88 14.80 -9.65 0.44
N THR A 89 15.98 -9.82 -0.16
CA THR A 89 16.77 -8.69 -0.66
C THR A 89 16.09 -7.90 -1.78
N SER A 90 15.10 -8.46 -2.47
CA SER A 90 14.29 -7.76 -3.47
C SER A 90 13.12 -6.98 -2.88
N GLY A 91 12.98 -6.99 -1.55
CA GLY A 91 11.91 -6.30 -0.84
C GLY A 91 10.54 -6.95 -0.99
N MET A 92 9.55 -6.32 -0.38
CA MET A 92 8.13 -6.72 -0.44
C MET A 92 7.28 -5.47 -0.66
N ALA A 93 6.44 -5.47 -1.69
CA ALA A 93 5.66 -4.29 -2.03
C ALA A 93 4.55 -4.04 -1.00
N PHE A 94 4.27 -2.77 -0.74
CA PHE A 94 3.13 -2.33 0.05
C PHE A 94 2.40 -1.17 -0.64
N VAL A 95 1.16 -0.93 -0.21
CA VAL A 95 0.39 0.26 -0.57
C VAL A 95 0.00 1.00 0.70
N ALA A 96 0.35 2.29 0.76
CA ALA A 96 -0.06 3.19 1.82
C ALA A 96 -1.40 3.83 1.45
N CYS A 97 -2.33 3.82 2.40
CA CYS A 97 -3.68 4.33 2.23
C CYS A 97 -4.04 5.31 3.35
N VAL A 98 -4.92 6.25 3.02
CA VAL A 98 -5.55 7.16 3.99
C VAL A 98 -7.05 7.13 3.75
N ASP A 99 -7.83 6.86 4.79
CA ASP A 99 -9.30 6.76 4.73
C ASP A 99 -9.77 5.82 3.61
N GLY A 100 -9.12 4.65 3.53
CA GLY A 100 -9.39 3.64 2.52
C GLY A 100 -8.93 3.97 1.09
N GLN A 101 -8.31 5.13 0.85
CA GLN A 101 -7.83 5.53 -0.47
C GLN A 101 -6.32 5.30 -0.62
N PRO A 102 -5.87 4.57 -1.66
CA PRO A 102 -4.45 4.44 -1.98
C PRO A 102 -3.80 5.81 -2.27
N ILE A 103 -2.69 6.11 -1.59
CA ILE A 103 -1.95 7.36 -1.76
C ILE A 103 -0.66 7.11 -2.53
N TYR A 104 0.09 6.08 -2.16
CA TYR A 104 1.31 5.66 -2.84
C TYR A 104 1.62 4.19 -2.58
N TRP A 105 2.53 3.63 -3.36
CA TRP A 105 3.10 2.31 -3.12
C TRP A 105 4.60 2.42 -2.85
N GLY A 106 5.14 1.43 -2.17
CA GLY A 106 6.55 1.35 -1.83
C GLY A 106 6.96 -0.09 -1.56
N ALA A 107 8.11 -0.27 -0.90
CA ALA A 107 8.60 -1.58 -0.51
C ALA A 107 9.13 -1.59 0.93
N PHE A 108 8.81 -2.64 1.68
CA PHE A 108 9.61 -3.01 2.84
C PHE A 108 10.95 -3.54 2.34
N TRP A 109 12.05 -3.02 2.87
CA TRP A 109 13.38 -3.26 2.33
C TRP A 109 14.35 -3.80 3.37
N ALA A 110 15.00 -4.91 3.04
CA ALA A 110 15.99 -5.53 3.90
C ALA A 110 17.27 -4.69 3.97
N ARG A 111 17.75 -4.38 5.19
CA ARG A 111 18.95 -3.55 5.39
C ARG A 111 20.24 -4.15 4.83
N PHE A 112 20.30 -5.47 4.67
CA PHE A 112 21.42 -6.18 4.07
C PHE A 112 21.31 -6.32 2.55
N SER A 113 20.28 -5.75 1.91
CA SER A 113 20.15 -5.75 0.46
C SER A 113 21.20 -4.84 -0.19
N SER A 114 21.81 -5.33 -1.27
CA SER A 114 22.65 -4.54 -2.18
C SER A 114 21.92 -4.12 -3.46
N GLN A 115 20.64 -4.48 -3.60
CA GLN A 115 19.83 -4.12 -4.75
C GLN A 115 19.41 -2.65 -4.66
N VAL A 116 19.31 -1.99 -5.83
CA VAL A 116 18.82 -0.62 -5.94
C VAL A 116 17.34 -0.67 -6.28
N PHE A 117 16.56 0.18 -5.63
CA PHE A 117 15.15 0.37 -5.90
C PHE A 117 14.84 1.86 -6.00
N ASP A 118 14.28 2.25 -7.14
CA ASP A 118 13.93 3.64 -7.45
C ASP A 118 12.47 3.90 -7.02
N GLY A 119 12.26 3.92 -5.71
CA GLY A 119 10.93 4.09 -5.09
C GLY A 119 11.01 4.31 -3.58
N ILE A 120 9.84 4.44 -2.94
CA ILE A 120 9.76 4.65 -1.49
C ILE A 120 10.06 3.34 -0.76
N ILE A 121 11.01 3.39 0.17
CA ILE A 121 11.34 2.24 1.02
C ILE A 121 11.01 2.52 2.48
N ILE A 122 10.48 1.51 3.15
CA ILE A 122 10.47 1.42 4.60
C ILE A 122 11.52 0.38 4.98
N MET A 123 12.62 0.84 5.56
CA MET A 123 13.71 -0.02 5.98
C MET A 123 13.29 -0.85 7.19
N VAL A 124 13.30 -2.17 7.06
CA VAL A 124 13.05 -3.03 8.22
C VAL A 124 14.31 -3.21 9.07
N PRO A 125 14.18 -3.33 10.40
CA PRO A 125 15.29 -3.67 11.29
C PRO A 125 16.01 -4.95 10.88
N LEU A 126 17.27 -5.08 11.30
CA LEU A 126 17.99 -6.35 11.26
C LEU A 126 17.49 -7.23 12.41
N PHE A 127 17.40 -8.53 12.16
CA PHE A 127 17.01 -9.56 13.12
C PHE A 127 17.77 -9.48 14.45
#